data_AF-A0A369BPT8-F1
#
_entry.id   AF-A0A369BPT8-F1
#
_cell.length_a   1.000
_cell.length_b   1.000
_cell.length_c   1.000
_cell.angle_alpha   90.00
_cell.angle_beta   90.00
_cell.angle_gamma   90.00
#
_symmetry.space_group_name_H-M   'P 1'
#
loop_
_entity.id
_entity.type
_entity.pdbx_description
1 polymer ?
#
loop_
_entity_poly.entity_id
_entity_poly.type
_entity_poly.pdbx_seq_one_letter_code
_entity_poly.pdbx_strand_id
1 'polypeptide(L)'
;MDLVGFGNLIAFIPFGIFIPLLYRISFIRFITMFFLAIMVMETMQALSFLGSFDINDALLNSLGVAIGFGAYKLGFRSSNIRRNIVITSISCMVLFLGVWGLSGIVDKALTKEEGPFLAINELIDSSGNTSTGNNINSFRISPQDIKPRFNIYGVEGRNMETFTYKYKEQMTLSLYYGTPEPSDYLGSVRVSVDGQEVLNSSGEVQRLYPELFPAMFKIPIQAGGELTITIEGNEKVWDVGYRKMQYPWN
;
A
#
# COMPACT_ATOMS: atom_id res chain seq x y z
N MET A 1 1.20 -12.58 1.97
CA MET A 1 1.41 -13.54 0.86
C MET A 1 0.16 -13.57 0.01
N ASP A 2 0.30 -13.27 -1.26
CA ASP A 2 -0.76 -13.42 -2.26
C ASP A 2 -0.97 -14.89 -2.64
N LEU A 3 -2.04 -15.17 -3.38
CA LEU A 3 -2.43 -16.53 -3.76
C LEU A 3 -1.38 -17.20 -4.67
N VAL A 4 -0.61 -16.40 -5.40
CA VAL A 4 0.48 -16.83 -6.29
C VAL A 4 1.68 -17.32 -5.47
N GLY A 5 2.15 -16.53 -4.49
CA GLY A 5 3.24 -16.93 -3.61
C GLY A 5 2.94 -18.21 -2.81
N PHE A 6 1.66 -18.44 -2.48
CA PHE A 6 1.21 -19.68 -1.85
C PHE A 6 1.32 -20.90 -2.77
N GLY A 7 0.95 -20.75 -4.05
CA GLY A 7 1.09 -21.81 -5.05
C GLY A 7 2.55 -22.20 -5.28
N ASN A 8 3.42 -21.19 -5.39
CA ASN A 8 4.87 -21.35 -5.50
C ASN A 8 5.41 -22.17 -4.31
N LEU A 9 5.11 -21.74 -3.08
CA LEU A 9 5.59 -22.44 -1.88
C LEU A 9 5.15 -23.92 -1.84
N ILE A 10 3.89 -24.24 -2.15
CA ILE A 10 3.38 -25.62 -2.16
C ILE A 10 4.05 -26.47 -3.25
N ALA A 11 4.22 -25.91 -4.45
CA ALA A 11 4.78 -26.64 -5.59
C ALA A 11 6.20 -27.14 -5.32
N PHE A 12 6.95 -26.47 -4.44
CA PHE A 12 8.33 -26.81 -4.13
C PHE A 12 8.53 -27.79 -2.96
N ILE A 13 7.51 -28.01 -2.13
CA ILE A 13 7.56 -28.98 -1.01
C ILE A 13 7.96 -30.39 -1.46
N PRO A 14 7.41 -30.98 -2.55
CA PRO A 14 7.79 -32.32 -3.00
C PRO A 14 9.28 -32.47 -3.29
N PHE A 15 9.94 -31.44 -3.84
CA PHE A 15 11.38 -31.47 -4.11
C PHE A 15 12.20 -31.52 -2.81
N GLY A 16 11.75 -30.82 -1.77
CA GLY A 16 12.32 -30.91 -0.43
C GLY A 16 12.22 -32.29 0.21
N ILE A 17 11.24 -33.11 -0.20
CA ILE A 17 11.06 -34.48 0.30
C ILE A 17 11.87 -35.47 -0.55
N PHE A 18 11.74 -35.39 -1.88
CA PHE A 18 12.29 -36.40 -2.79
C PHE A 18 13.80 -36.27 -2.98
N ILE A 19 14.37 -35.07 -3.09
CA ILE A 19 15.80 -34.91 -3.35
C ILE A 19 16.66 -35.47 -2.21
N PRO A 20 16.36 -35.20 -0.91
CA PRO A 20 17.10 -35.80 0.21
C PRO A 20 16.86 -37.31 0.37
N LEU A 21 15.72 -37.81 -0.13
CA LEU A 21 15.43 -39.25 -0.16
C LEU A 21 16.33 -39.97 -1.19
N LEU A 22 16.56 -39.35 -2.35
CA LEU A 22 17.41 -39.86 -3.43
C LEU A 22 18.90 -39.70 -3.12
N TYR A 23 19.29 -38.55 -2.57
CA TYR A 23 20.67 -38.20 -2.28
C TYR A 23 20.84 -37.85 -0.80
N ARG A 24 21.75 -38.54 -0.10
CA ARG A 24 22.09 -38.19 1.28
C ARG A 24 22.89 -36.89 1.32
N ILE A 25 22.19 -35.77 1.37
CA ILE A 25 22.75 -34.42 1.39
C ILE A 25 22.42 -33.71 2.70
N SER A 26 23.35 -32.88 3.20
CA SER A 26 23.09 -32.02 4.36
C SER A 26 22.14 -30.88 3.98
N PHE A 27 21.33 -30.41 4.93
CA PHE A 27 20.36 -29.33 4.71
C PHE A 27 21.01 -28.08 4.10
N ILE A 28 22.13 -27.62 4.66
CA ILE A 28 22.84 -26.41 4.21
C ILE A 28 23.30 -26.56 2.76
N ARG A 29 23.90 -27.70 2.42
CA ARG A 29 24.37 -27.95 1.05
C ARG A 29 23.20 -28.04 0.08
N PHE A 30 22.12 -28.70 0.48
CA PHE A 30 20.91 -28.82 -0.32
C PHE A 30 20.26 -27.48 -0.60
N ILE A 31 19.96 -26.70 0.44
CA ILE A 31 19.26 -25.42 0.29
C ILE A 31 20.10 -24.40 -0.50
N THR A 32 21.42 -24.40 -0.32
CA THR A 32 22.33 -23.51 -1.07
C THR A 32 22.34 -23.87 -2.56
N MET A 33 22.47 -25.15 -2.90
CA MET A 33 22.46 -25.61 -4.29
C MET A 33 21.08 -25.38 -4.93
N PHE A 34 20.00 -25.59 -4.19
CA PHE A 34 18.64 -25.39 -4.66
C PHE A 34 18.35 -23.92 -4.92
N PHE A 35 18.71 -23.04 -3.99
CA PHE A 35 18.58 -21.58 -4.17
C PHE A 35 19.39 -21.11 -5.38
N LEU A 36 20.64 -21.57 -5.53
CA LEU A 36 21.46 -21.23 -6.70
C LEU A 36 20.82 -21.70 -8.01
N ALA A 37 20.24 -22.91 -8.02
CA ALA A 37 19.54 -23.42 -9.19
C ALA A 37 18.31 -22.58 -9.55
N ILE A 38 17.52 -22.14 -8.56
CA ILE A 38 16.39 -21.23 -8.82
C ILE A 38 16.89 -19.90 -9.36
N MET A 39 17.92 -19.31 -8.76
CA MET A 39 18.49 -18.03 -9.23
C MET A 39 18.95 -18.11 -10.69
N VAL A 40 19.53 -19.24 -11.10
CA VAL A 40 19.87 -19.50 -12.52
C VAL A 40 18.61 -19.58 -13.38
N MET A 41 17.57 -20.29 -12.93
CA MET A 41 16.29 -20.38 -13.65
C MET A 41 15.61 -19.00 -13.81
N GLU A 42 15.52 -18.20 -12.75
CA GLU A 42 15.00 -16.83 -12.76
C GLU A 42 15.80 -15.95 -13.73
N THR A 43 17.14 -16.10 -13.74
CA THR A 43 18.00 -15.37 -14.68
C THR A 43 17.70 -15.78 -16.13
N MET A 44 17.53 -17.08 -16.40
CA MET A 44 17.19 -17.56 -17.74
C MET A 44 15.80 -17.10 -18.19
N GLN A 45 14.80 -17.08 -17.30
CA GLN A 45 13.46 -16.57 -17.58
C GLN A 45 13.48 -15.07 -17.91
N ALA A 46 14.27 -14.28 -17.18
CA ALA A 46 14.48 -12.86 -17.47
C ALA A 46 15.16 -12.63 -18.83
N LEU A 47 16.22 -13.39 -19.13
CA LEU A 47 16.94 -13.27 -20.40
C LEU A 47 16.13 -13.75 -21.62
N SER A 48 15.21 -14.68 -21.41
CA SER A 48 14.33 -15.21 -22.46
C SER A 48 13.04 -14.42 -22.62
N PHE A 49 12.83 -13.35 -21.84
CA PHE A 49 11.58 -12.57 -21.80
C PHE A 49 10.33 -13.40 -21.47
N LEU A 50 10.50 -14.59 -20.89
CA LEU A 50 9.39 -15.42 -20.39
C LEU A 50 8.93 -14.98 -19.00
N GLY A 51 9.75 -14.20 -18.28
CA GLY A 51 9.44 -13.70 -16.94
C GLY A 51 10.36 -12.53 -16.55
N SER A 52 10.21 -12.07 -15.30
CA SER A 52 11.11 -11.10 -14.68
C SER A 52 11.96 -11.80 -13.64
N PHE A 53 13.19 -11.35 -13.44
CA PHE A 53 14.03 -11.85 -12.35
C PHE A 53 13.43 -11.39 -11.01
N ASP A 54 12.86 -12.32 -10.24
CA ASP A 54 12.29 -12.02 -8.91
C ASP A 54 12.96 -12.84 -7.80
N ILE A 55 13.69 -12.15 -6.93
CA ILE A 55 14.36 -12.76 -5.78
C ILE A 55 13.32 -13.24 -4.74
N ASN A 56 12.15 -12.60 -4.67
CA ASN A 56 11.10 -13.00 -3.73
C ASN A 56 10.57 -14.38 -4.08
N ASP A 57 10.42 -14.70 -5.36
CA ASP A 57 10.03 -16.03 -5.82
C ASP A 57 11.10 -17.07 -5.45
N ALA A 58 12.38 -16.75 -5.64
CA ALA A 58 13.48 -17.63 -5.23
C ALA A 58 13.47 -17.91 -3.71
N LEU A 59 13.15 -16.91 -2.89
CA LEU A 59 13.02 -17.06 -1.43
C LEU A 59 11.81 -17.91 -1.05
N LEU A 60 10.65 -17.68 -1.66
CA LEU A 60 9.42 -18.45 -1.41
C LEU A 60 9.58 -19.93 -1.80
N ASN A 61 10.18 -20.18 -2.96
CA ASN A 61 10.45 -21.53 -3.45
C ASN A 61 11.42 -22.28 -2.53
N SER A 62 12.44 -21.58 -2.02
CA SER A 62 13.39 -22.13 -1.06
C SER A 62 12.75 -22.44 0.30
N LEU A 63 11.81 -21.62 0.77
CA LEU A 63 11.01 -21.91 1.96
C LEU A 63 10.16 -23.18 1.79
N GLY A 64 9.52 -23.36 0.61
CA GLY A 64 8.78 -24.57 0.28
C GLY A 64 9.64 -25.83 0.35
N VAL A 65 10.83 -25.78 -0.26
CA VAL A 65 11.81 -26.86 -0.17
C VAL A 65 12.29 -27.13 1.26
N ALA A 66 12.51 -26.07 2.07
CA ALA A 66 12.92 -26.22 3.45
C ALA A 66 11.85 -26.92 4.32
N ILE A 67 10.57 -26.60 4.11
CA ILE A 67 9.43 -27.29 4.73
C ILE A 67 9.44 -28.77 4.36
N GLY A 68 9.59 -29.08 3.07
CA GLY A 68 9.68 -30.47 2.58
C GLY A 68 10.84 -31.25 3.20
N PHE A 69 12.03 -30.64 3.29
CA PHE A 69 13.21 -31.26 3.92
C PHE A 69 12.98 -31.55 5.41
N GLY A 70 12.40 -30.59 6.13
CA GLY A 70 12.03 -30.75 7.54
C GLY A 70 11.04 -31.89 7.74
N ALA A 71 10.00 -31.95 6.92
CA ALA A 71 9.00 -33.02 6.94
C ALA A 71 9.64 -34.39 6.66
N TYR A 72 10.52 -34.49 5.67
CA TYR A 72 11.28 -35.71 5.37
C TYR A 72 12.10 -36.19 6.58
N LYS A 73 12.89 -35.30 7.20
CA LYS A 73 13.75 -35.64 8.34
C LYS A 73 12.97 -36.08 9.59
N LEU A 74 11.75 -35.58 9.75
CA LEU A 74 10.84 -35.98 10.82
C LEU A 74 10.12 -37.29 10.52
N GLY A 75 9.70 -37.50 9.26
CA GLY A 75 8.88 -38.65 8.88
C GLY A 75 9.65 -39.93 8.55
N PHE A 76 10.83 -39.87 7.95
CA PHE A 76 11.61 -41.05 7.56
C PHE A 76 12.51 -41.56 8.69
N ARG A 77 11.89 -42.01 9.79
CA ARG A 77 12.58 -42.53 10.99
C ARG A 77 12.29 -43.99 11.32
N SER A 78 11.30 -44.61 10.67
CA SER A 78 10.87 -45.99 10.95
C SER A 78 11.12 -46.92 9.76
N SER A 79 11.17 -48.23 10.00
CA SER A 79 11.24 -49.25 8.94
C SER A 79 9.92 -49.41 8.17
N ASN A 80 8.80 -48.93 8.73
CA ASN A 80 7.47 -49.03 8.11
C ASN A 80 7.19 -47.87 7.17
N ILE A 81 7.21 -48.12 5.85
CA ILE A 81 7.01 -47.09 4.82
C ILE A 81 5.66 -46.37 4.93
N ARG A 82 4.56 -47.08 5.23
CA ARG A 82 3.23 -46.46 5.41
C ARG A 82 3.22 -45.46 6.57
N ARG A 83 3.88 -45.82 7.68
CA ARG A 83 4.00 -44.94 8.84
C ARG A 83 4.85 -43.71 8.51
N ASN A 84 5.95 -43.87 7.78
CA ASN A 84 6.81 -42.77 7.38
C ASN A 84 6.06 -41.76 6.49
N ILE A 85 5.24 -42.24 5.54
CA ILE A 85 4.43 -41.37 4.67
C ILE A 85 3.42 -40.56 5.50
N VAL A 86 2.73 -41.21 6.45
CA VAL A 86 1.76 -40.53 7.32
C VAL A 86 2.44 -39.46 8.19
N ILE A 87 3.56 -39.79 8.84
CA ILE A 87 4.28 -38.83 9.70
C ILE A 87 4.84 -37.68 8.85
N THR A 88 5.38 -37.96 7.66
CA THR A 88 5.88 -36.92 6.73
C THR A 88 4.76 -35.97 6.33
N SER A 89 3.58 -36.50 6.01
CA SER A 89 2.41 -35.69 5.60
C SER A 89 1.92 -34.80 6.74
N ILE A 90 1.80 -35.34 7.96
CA ILE A 90 1.42 -34.56 9.15
C ILE A 90 2.48 -33.49 9.45
N SER A 91 3.75 -33.86 9.42
CA SER A 91 4.86 -32.92 9.68
C SER A 91 4.89 -31.79 8.66
N CYS A 92 4.65 -32.11 7.39
CA CYS A 92 4.54 -31.13 6.32
C CYS A 92 3.40 -30.14 6.59
N MET A 93 2.21 -30.63 6.93
CA MET A 93 1.05 -29.78 7.22
C MET A 93 1.33 -28.85 8.41
N VAL A 94 1.91 -29.37 9.49
CA VAL A 94 2.22 -28.57 10.70
C VAL A 94 3.27 -27.50 10.40
N LEU A 95 4.37 -27.87 9.72
CA LEU A 95 5.42 -26.92 9.37
C LEU A 95 4.91 -25.85 8.41
N PHE A 96 4.08 -26.23 7.44
CA PHE A 96 3.44 -25.31 6.51
C PHE A 96 2.57 -24.28 7.23
N LEU A 97 1.66 -24.73 8.10
CA LEU A 97 0.81 -23.83 8.88
C LEU A 97 1.63 -22.92 9.80
N GLY A 98 2.72 -23.43 10.38
CA GLY A 98 3.65 -22.64 11.18
C GLY A 98 4.33 -21.53 10.38
N VAL A 99 4.90 -21.86 9.22
CA VAL A 99 5.54 -20.87 8.32
C VAL A 99 4.52 -19.86 7.81
N TRP A 100 3.32 -20.31 7.44
CA TRP A 100 2.25 -19.43 6.99
C TRP A 100 1.82 -18.46 8.08
N GLY A 101 1.54 -18.95 9.29
CA GLY A 101 1.16 -18.12 10.43
C GLY A 101 2.23 -17.09 10.79
N LEU A 102 3.49 -17.51 10.85
CA LEU A 102 4.62 -16.60 11.09
C LEU A 102 4.76 -15.55 9.99
N SER A 103 4.60 -15.94 8.72
CA SER A 103 4.66 -15.02 7.60
C SER A 103 3.56 -13.96 7.69
N GLY A 104 2.33 -14.34 8.08
CA GLY A 104 1.24 -13.40 8.29
C GLY A 104 1.49 -12.43 9.46
N ILE A 105 2.12 -12.91 10.54
CA ILE A 105 2.52 -12.05 11.67
C ILE A 105 3.59 -11.05 11.24
N VAL A 106 4.62 -11.52 10.52
CA VAL A 106 5.71 -10.66 10.01
C VAL A 106 5.17 -9.64 9.01
N ASP A 107 4.28 -10.04 8.11
CA ASP A 107 3.65 -9.16 7.13
C ASP A 107 2.82 -8.07 7.82
N LYS A 108 1.97 -8.46 8.76
CA LYS A 108 1.18 -7.52 9.57
C LYS A 108 2.06 -6.58 10.37
N ALA A 109 3.16 -7.10 10.92
CA ALA A 109 4.14 -6.31 11.62
C ALA A 109 4.76 -5.28 10.65
N LEU A 110 5.32 -5.69 9.53
CA LEU A 110 6.06 -4.82 8.62
C LEU A 110 5.18 -3.91 7.74
N THR A 111 3.87 -4.07 7.78
CA THR A 111 2.94 -3.21 7.04
C THR A 111 2.55 -2.00 7.87
N LYS A 112 2.71 -0.80 7.30
CA LYS A 112 2.22 0.43 7.91
C LYS A 112 0.71 0.56 7.73
N GLU A 113 0.01 0.87 8.81
CA GLU A 113 -1.41 1.16 8.83
C GLU A 113 -1.66 2.68 8.87
N GLU A 114 -2.85 3.10 8.45
CA GLU A 114 -3.27 4.51 8.54
C GLU A 114 -3.58 4.87 10.00
N GLY A 115 -2.84 5.83 10.57
CA GLY A 115 -3.10 6.40 11.88
C GLY A 115 -4.35 7.28 11.94
N PRO A 116 -4.59 7.96 13.09
CA PRO A 116 -5.70 8.90 13.21
C PRO A 116 -5.55 10.06 12.22
N PHE A 117 -6.70 10.62 11.82
CA PHE A 117 -6.73 11.78 10.94
C PHE A 117 -6.20 13.03 11.66
N LEU A 118 -5.26 13.72 11.02
CA LEU A 118 -4.68 14.99 11.46
C LEU A 118 -5.06 16.07 10.46
N ALA A 119 -5.82 17.06 10.92
CA ALA A 119 -6.18 18.21 10.10
C ALA A 119 -4.99 19.14 9.88
N ILE A 120 -4.82 19.61 8.64
CA ILE A 120 -3.86 20.66 8.32
C ILE A 120 -4.57 22.01 8.47
N ASN A 121 -4.51 22.59 9.67
CA ASN A 121 -5.19 23.85 9.99
C ASN A 121 -4.35 25.09 9.65
N GLU A 122 -3.08 24.89 9.32
CA GLU A 122 -2.13 25.95 9.01
C GLU A 122 -1.49 25.62 7.66
N LEU A 123 -1.89 26.36 6.62
CA LEU A 123 -1.30 26.32 5.30
C LEU A 123 -0.55 27.63 5.04
N ILE A 124 0.57 27.57 4.31
CA ILE A 124 1.30 28.78 3.91
C ILE A 124 0.67 29.31 2.62
N ASP A 125 0.13 30.52 2.66
CA ASP A 125 -0.47 31.17 1.49
C ASP A 125 0.60 31.63 0.48
N SER A 126 0.15 32.09 -0.69
CA SER A 126 1.02 32.67 -1.73
C SER A 126 1.84 33.90 -1.28
N SER A 127 1.44 34.54 -0.18
CA SER A 127 2.13 35.69 0.42
C SER A 127 3.20 35.26 1.44
N GLY A 128 3.32 33.97 1.75
CA GLY A 128 4.20 33.40 2.77
C GLY A 128 3.65 33.47 4.20
N ASN A 129 2.40 33.87 4.37
CA ASN A 129 1.71 33.97 5.66
C ASN A 129 0.97 32.66 5.98
N THR A 130 0.85 32.34 7.27
CA THR A 130 0.01 31.22 7.71
C THR A 130 -1.47 31.58 7.55
N SER A 131 -2.17 30.84 6.69
CA SER A 131 -3.63 30.88 6.56
C SER A 131 -4.26 29.81 7.44
N THR A 132 -5.19 30.23 8.30
CA THR A 132 -5.96 29.36 9.17
C THR A 132 -7.35 29.12 8.59
N GLY A 133 -7.71 27.86 8.29
CA GLY A 133 -9.02 27.50 7.75
C GLY A 133 -10.19 27.55 8.74
N ASN A 134 -10.19 28.50 9.69
CA ASN A 134 -11.03 28.51 10.90
C ASN A 134 -12.52 28.82 10.64
N ASN A 135 -12.91 29.19 9.42
CA ASN A 135 -14.30 29.53 9.12
C ASN A 135 -15.10 28.27 8.77
N ILE A 136 -15.53 27.49 9.78
CA ILE A 136 -16.24 26.21 9.62
C ILE A 136 -17.75 26.42 9.34
N ASN A 137 -18.10 27.49 8.64
CA ASN A 137 -19.49 27.76 8.31
C ASN A 137 -20.03 26.68 7.36
N SER A 138 -21.25 26.23 7.62
CA SER A 138 -21.93 25.32 6.71
C SER A 138 -22.22 26.02 5.39
N PHE A 139 -22.09 25.29 4.30
CA PHE A 139 -22.43 25.75 2.96
C PHE A 139 -23.10 24.62 2.20
N ARG A 140 -23.78 24.97 1.11
CA ARG A 140 -24.54 24.00 0.32
C ARG A 140 -23.76 23.61 -0.92
N ILE A 141 -23.67 22.31 -1.22
CA ILE A 141 -23.24 21.77 -2.51
C ILE A 141 -24.36 20.85 -2.97
N SER A 142 -25.00 21.18 -4.09
CA SER A 142 -26.22 20.53 -4.58
C SER A 142 -26.28 19.01 -4.35
N PRO A 143 -27.34 18.44 -3.75
CA PRO A 143 -28.38 19.03 -2.90
C PRO A 143 -28.06 18.93 -1.39
N GLN A 144 -26.80 18.74 -1.03
CA GLN A 144 -26.34 18.46 0.33
C GLN A 144 -25.91 19.72 1.08
N ASP A 145 -26.32 19.82 2.34
CA ASP A 145 -25.76 20.78 3.28
C ASP A 145 -24.47 20.21 3.87
N ILE A 146 -23.35 20.85 3.53
CA ILE A 146 -22.02 20.45 3.97
C ILE A 146 -21.68 21.22 5.25
N LYS A 147 -21.33 20.46 6.29
CA LYS A 147 -20.76 20.99 7.53
C LYS A 147 -19.35 20.42 7.69
N PRO A 148 -18.30 21.18 7.31
CA PRO A 148 -16.93 20.76 7.52
C PRO A 148 -16.66 20.53 9.00
N ARG A 149 -15.68 19.68 9.29
CA ARG A 149 -15.33 19.27 10.66
C ARG A 149 -14.10 19.97 11.18
N PHE A 150 -13.16 20.32 10.30
CA PHE A 150 -11.82 20.76 10.70
C PHE A 150 -11.43 22.12 10.13
N ASN A 151 -11.47 22.27 8.81
CA ASN A 151 -11.01 23.48 8.14
C ASN A 151 -11.69 23.67 6.79
N ILE A 152 -11.71 24.93 6.32
CA ILE A 152 -12.11 25.30 4.96
C ILE A 152 -11.06 26.25 4.39
N TYR A 153 -10.68 26.02 3.15
CA TYR A 153 -9.84 26.89 2.34
C TYR A 153 -10.57 27.24 1.05
N GLY A 154 -10.39 28.47 0.60
CA GLY A 154 -10.98 29.01 -0.60
C GLY A 154 -10.33 30.36 -0.91
N VAL A 155 -10.76 30.99 -1.98
CA VAL A 155 -10.16 32.25 -2.42
C VAL A 155 -10.85 33.43 -1.72
N GLU A 156 -10.18 34.08 -0.75
CA GLU A 156 -10.73 35.21 -0.01
C GLU A 156 -10.49 36.55 -0.74
N GLY A 157 -11.31 36.83 -1.77
CA GLY A 157 -11.29 38.12 -2.49
C GLY A 157 -10.18 38.28 -3.54
N ARG A 158 -9.42 37.21 -3.81
CA ARG A 158 -8.47 37.09 -4.94
C ARG A 158 -9.12 36.28 -6.09
N ASN A 159 -8.44 36.14 -7.23
CA ASN A 159 -8.89 35.24 -8.32
C ASN A 159 -8.36 33.81 -8.15
N MET A 160 -7.22 33.67 -7.47
CA MET A 160 -6.51 32.42 -7.26
C MET A 160 -5.74 32.50 -5.95
N GLU A 161 -5.67 31.39 -5.23
CA GLU A 161 -4.83 31.24 -4.06
C GLU A 161 -4.14 29.89 -4.04
N THR A 162 -2.85 29.91 -3.72
CA THR A 162 -2.01 28.71 -3.62
C THR A 162 -1.56 28.54 -2.19
N PHE A 163 -1.82 27.36 -1.65
CA PHE A 163 -1.50 26.95 -0.30
C PHE A 163 -0.42 25.88 -0.32
N THR A 164 0.56 26.00 0.58
CA THR A 164 1.70 25.09 0.64
C THR A 164 1.81 24.44 2.02
N TYR A 165 2.12 23.14 2.04
CA TYR A 165 2.35 22.36 3.26
C TYR A 165 3.58 21.48 3.11
N LYS A 166 4.58 21.68 3.98
CA LYS A 166 5.78 20.84 4.03
C LYS A 166 5.57 19.67 4.99
N TYR A 167 5.91 18.48 4.53
CA TYR A 167 5.77 17.27 5.32
C TYR A 167 7.07 16.45 5.35
N LYS A 168 7.32 15.77 6.46
CA LYS A 168 8.53 14.96 6.67
C LYS A 168 8.26 13.47 6.70
N GLU A 169 7.04 13.07 7.01
CA GLU A 169 6.65 11.68 7.21
C GLU A 169 5.76 11.21 6.06
N GLN A 170 5.75 9.90 5.83
CA GLN A 170 4.86 9.26 4.87
C GLN A 170 3.41 9.36 5.38
N MET A 171 2.50 9.75 4.51
CA MET A 171 1.11 9.99 4.88
C MET A 171 0.14 9.66 3.74
N THR A 172 -1.13 9.54 4.09
CA THR A 172 -2.22 9.53 3.13
C THR A 172 -2.97 10.86 3.25
N LEU A 173 -2.83 11.72 2.24
CA LEU A 173 -3.56 12.98 2.15
C LEU A 173 -5.03 12.70 1.84
N SER A 174 -5.93 13.46 2.45
CA SER A 174 -7.34 13.49 2.10
C SER A 174 -7.89 14.91 2.19
N LEU A 175 -8.75 15.26 1.24
CA LEU A 175 -9.48 16.51 1.22
C LEU A 175 -10.80 16.33 0.47
N TYR A 176 -11.77 17.17 0.80
CA TYR A 176 -12.97 17.33 -0.01
C TYR A 176 -12.88 18.62 -0.79
N TYR A 177 -13.47 18.62 -1.97
CA TYR A 177 -13.53 19.81 -2.81
C TYR A 177 -14.84 19.89 -3.59
N GLY A 178 -15.12 21.09 -4.07
CA GLY A 178 -16.29 21.40 -4.86
C GLY A 178 -16.66 22.87 -4.74
N THR A 179 -17.62 23.24 -5.55
CA THR A 179 -18.10 24.61 -5.68
C THR A 179 -19.42 24.79 -4.91
N PRO A 180 -19.47 25.64 -3.88
CA PRO A 180 -20.68 25.91 -3.11
C PRO A 180 -21.77 26.64 -3.91
N GLU A 181 -23.04 26.49 -3.52
CA GLU A 181 -24.16 27.25 -4.08
C GLU A 181 -24.41 28.57 -3.32
N PRO A 182 -24.92 29.62 -4.00
CA PRO A 182 -25.09 29.75 -5.44
C PRO A 182 -23.75 29.98 -6.13
N SER A 183 -23.55 29.37 -7.32
CA SER A 183 -22.31 29.54 -8.08
C SER A 183 -22.54 29.51 -9.58
N ASP A 184 -21.65 30.21 -10.29
CA ASP A 184 -21.47 30.21 -11.74
C ASP A 184 -20.61 29.02 -12.23
N TYR A 185 -20.15 28.16 -11.31
CA TYR A 185 -19.23 27.04 -11.56
C TYR A 185 -17.88 27.47 -12.16
N LEU A 186 -17.52 28.75 -12.00
CA LEU A 186 -16.21 29.26 -12.40
C LEU A 186 -15.19 28.99 -11.29
N GLY A 187 -14.19 28.19 -11.62
CA GLY A 187 -13.11 27.85 -10.71
C GLY A 187 -12.45 26.53 -11.02
N SER A 188 -11.30 26.31 -10.41
CA SER A 188 -10.60 25.04 -10.45
C SER A 188 -9.88 24.76 -9.15
N VAL A 189 -9.70 23.48 -8.84
CA VAL A 189 -8.82 23.00 -7.79
C VAL A 189 -7.73 22.13 -8.41
N ARG A 190 -6.49 22.43 -8.04
CA ARG A 190 -5.31 21.66 -8.43
C ARG A 190 -4.52 21.28 -7.20
N VAL A 191 -4.12 20.01 -7.12
CA VAL A 191 -3.25 19.51 -6.06
C VAL A 191 -1.99 18.98 -6.70
N SER A 192 -0.84 19.40 -6.19
CA SER A 192 0.48 18.94 -6.64
C SER A 192 1.30 18.43 -5.47
N VAL A 193 2.04 17.35 -5.70
CA VAL A 193 2.98 16.76 -4.75
C VAL A 193 4.35 16.84 -5.38
N ASP A 194 5.28 17.56 -4.74
CA ASP A 194 6.64 17.78 -5.24
C ASP A 194 6.68 18.34 -6.68
N GLY A 195 5.70 19.21 -7.00
CA GLY A 195 5.54 19.82 -8.32
C GLY A 195 4.84 18.95 -9.37
N GLN A 196 4.51 17.69 -9.06
CA GLN A 196 3.72 16.84 -9.94
C GLN A 196 2.23 16.96 -9.63
N GLU A 197 1.42 17.32 -10.63
CA GLU A 197 -0.03 17.42 -10.49
C GLU A 197 -0.66 16.03 -10.27
N VAL A 198 -1.46 15.90 -9.22
CA VAL A 198 -2.14 14.66 -8.80
C VAL A 198 -3.66 14.80 -8.74
N LEU A 199 -4.18 16.04 -8.72
CA LEU A 199 -5.59 16.35 -8.87
C LEU A 199 -5.73 17.59 -9.75
N ASN A 200 -6.69 17.54 -10.67
CA ASN A 200 -7.13 18.68 -11.46
C ASN A 200 -8.63 18.55 -11.71
N SER A 201 -9.42 19.45 -11.14
CA SER A 201 -10.86 19.47 -11.31
C SER A 201 -11.34 20.91 -11.45
N SER A 202 -12.39 21.12 -12.22
CA SER A 202 -13.03 22.42 -12.40
C SER A 202 -14.49 22.38 -11.99
N GLY A 203 -15.06 23.53 -11.63
CA GLY A 203 -16.49 23.65 -11.32
C GLY A 203 -17.40 23.16 -12.46
N GLU A 204 -16.94 23.25 -13.72
CA GLU A 204 -17.64 22.70 -14.89
C GLU A 204 -17.89 21.18 -14.80
N VAL A 205 -16.99 20.43 -14.16
CA VAL A 205 -17.19 18.98 -13.95
C VAL A 205 -18.34 18.76 -12.98
N GLN A 206 -18.44 19.57 -11.92
CA GLN A 206 -19.58 19.54 -11.00
C GLN A 206 -20.88 19.96 -11.68
N ARG A 207 -20.84 20.93 -12.59
CA ARG A 207 -22.02 21.35 -13.36
C ARG A 207 -22.58 20.21 -14.22
N LEU A 208 -21.70 19.43 -14.85
CA LEU A 208 -22.07 18.31 -15.71
C LEU A 208 -22.47 17.05 -14.92
N TYR A 209 -21.84 16.80 -13.77
CA TYR A 209 -21.99 15.60 -12.96
C TYR A 209 -22.18 15.95 -11.47
N PRO A 210 -23.27 16.65 -11.10
CA PRO A 210 -23.47 17.14 -9.74
C PRO A 210 -23.55 16.03 -8.69
N GLU A 211 -23.98 14.82 -9.09
CA GLU A 211 -24.06 13.64 -8.24
C GLU A 211 -22.69 13.12 -7.74
N LEU A 212 -21.60 13.51 -8.40
CA LEU A 212 -20.24 13.15 -7.99
C LEU A 212 -19.68 14.09 -6.91
N PHE A 213 -20.44 15.13 -6.53
CA PHE A 213 -20.01 16.15 -5.59
C PHE A 213 -20.82 16.12 -4.29
N PRO A 214 -20.20 16.47 -3.14
CA PRO A 214 -18.79 16.86 -3.00
C PRO A 214 -17.82 15.70 -3.25
N ALA A 215 -16.74 15.99 -3.99
CA ALA A 215 -15.75 14.99 -4.34
C ALA A 215 -14.74 14.83 -3.20
N MET A 216 -14.36 13.59 -2.90
CA MET A 216 -13.26 13.28 -1.97
C MET A 216 -12.03 12.88 -2.77
N PHE A 217 -10.92 13.57 -2.53
CA PHE A 217 -9.61 13.18 -3.04
C PHE A 217 -8.80 12.55 -1.92
N LYS A 218 -8.19 11.39 -2.19
CA LYS A 218 -7.33 10.67 -1.23
C LYS A 218 -6.16 10.01 -1.96
N ILE A 219 -4.94 10.29 -1.55
CA ILE A 219 -3.72 9.70 -2.14
C ILE A 219 -2.65 9.40 -1.10
N PRO A 220 -1.90 8.28 -1.25
CA PRO A 220 -0.68 8.05 -0.47
C PRO A 220 0.46 8.92 -1.01
N ILE A 221 1.22 9.51 -0.09
CA ILE A 221 2.36 10.40 -0.36
C ILE A 221 3.57 9.86 0.39
N GLN A 222 4.73 9.84 -0.28
CA GLN A 222 5.99 9.41 0.31
C GLN A 222 6.48 10.40 1.38
N ALA A 223 7.54 10.05 2.12
CA ALA A 223 8.07 10.93 3.15
C ALA A 223 8.99 12.01 2.55
N GLY A 224 8.88 13.24 3.04
CA GLY A 224 9.85 14.30 2.79
C GLY A 224 9.63 15.06 1.49
N GLY A 225 8.62 15.92 1.48
CA GLY A 225 8.26 16.71 0.29
C GLY A 225 7.38 17.90 0.61
N GLU A 226 6.77 18.44 -0.44
CA GLU A 226 5.90 19.61 -0.39
C GLU A 226 4.58 19.33 -1.11
N LEU A 227 3.48 19.69 -0.45
CA LEU A 227 2.13 19.63 -0.97
C LEU A 227 1.70 21.05 -1.34
N THR A 228 1.15 21.20 -2.54
CA THR A 228 0.60 22.47 -3.02
C THR A 228 -0.86 22.28 -3.41
N ILE A 229 -1.75 23.11 -2.85
CA ILE A 229 -3.17 23.15 -3.19
C ILE A 229 -3.46 24.53 -3.79
N THR A 230 -3.82 24.57 -5.07
CA THR A 230 -4.21 25.79 -5.76
C THR A 230 -5.71 25.79 -5.98
N ILE A 231 -6.36 26.87 -5.55
CA ILE A 231 -7.81 27.06 -5.64
C ILE A 231 -8.04 28.33 -6.47
N GLU A 232 -8.92 28.25 -7.45
CA GLU A 232 -9.30 29.34 -8.34
C GLU A 232 -10.81 29.56 -8.29
N GLY A 233 -11.23 30.82 -8.36
CA GLY A 233 -12.64 31.19 -8.42
C GLY A 233 -13.43 30.77 -7.18
N ASN A 234 -14.60 30.18 -7.41
CA ASN A 234 -15.59 29.86 -6.37
C ASN A 234 -15.42 28.45 -5.78
N GLU A 235 -14.38 27.71 -6.16
CA GLU A 235 -14.05 26.41 -5.57
C GLU A 235 -13.69 26.56 -4.08
N LYS A 236 -14.08 25.55 -3.30
CA LYS A 236 -13.65 25.42 -1.91
C LYS A 236 -13.06 24.03 -1.69
N VAL A 237 -12.08 23.98 -0.81
CA VAL A 237 -11.48 22.75 -0.32
C VAL A 237 -11.66 22.72 1.18
N TRP A 238 -12.09 21.59 1.75
CA TRP A 238 -12.34 21.49 3.19
C TRP A 238 -11.96 20.13 3.75
N ASP A 239 -11.87 20.08 5.07
CA ASP A 239 -11.39 18.93 5.83
C ASP A 239 -10.05 18.40 5.27
N VAL A 240 -9.17 19.35 4.91
CA VAL A 240 -7.82 19.07 4.44
C VAL A 240 -7.03 18.51 5.61
N GLY A 241 -6.50 17.31 5.42
CA GLY A 241 -5.67 16.67 6.41
C GLY A 241 -5.08 15.37 5.89
N TYR A 242 -4.42 14.65 6.79
CA TYR A 242 -3.75 13.42 6.42
C TYR A 242 -3.81 12.40 7.54
N ARG A 243 -3.57 11.15 7.18
CA ARG A 243 -3.30 10.07 8.14
C ARG A 243 -1.84 9.67 8.01
N LYS A 244 -1.10 9.66 9.12
CA LYS A 244 0.28 9.19 9.13
C LYS A 244 0.30 7.68 8.86
N MET A 245 1.25 7.23 8.04
CA MET A 245 1.49 5.80 7.86
C MET A 245 2.41 5.32 8.98
N GLN A 246 1.88 4.52 9.90
CA GLN A 246 2.58 4.08 11.11
C GLN A 246 2.55 2.56 11.25
N TYR A 247 3.61 2.01 11.83
CA TYR A 247 3.61 0.59 12.17
C TYR A 247 2.65 0.33 13.33
N PRO A 248 2.04 -0.86 13.41
CA PRO A 248 1.09 -1.19 14.47
C PRO A 248 1.70 -1.22 15.89
N TRP A 249 3.03 -1.13 16.03
CA TRP A 249 3.73 -1.05 17.32
C TRP A 249 4.18 0.37 17.72
N ASN A 250 3.89 1.38 16.89
CA ASN A 250 4.12 2.80 17.21
C ASN A 250 2.82 3.45 17.67
#